data_AF-A0AAW9R0J4-F1
#
_entry.id   AF-A0AAW9R0J4-F1
#
_cell.length_a   1.000
_cell.length_b   1.000
_cell.length_c   1.000
_cell.angle_alpha   90.00
_cell.angle_beta   90.00
_cell.angle_gamma   90.00
#
_symmetry.space_group_name_H-M   'P 1'
#
loop_
_entity.id
_entity.type
_entity.pdbx_description
1 polymer ?
#
loop_
_entity_poly.entity_id
_entity_poly.type
_entity_poly.pdbx_seq_one_letter_code
_entity_poly.pdbx_strand_id
1 'polypeptide(L)'
;MKSSVEFCPVPEEQQPVNEYEELKESWFFRWATLDRTAYLKKLAWLWLWSWALVGPIAAASFPLRKAFWPFLFSGVFGVTLAVGLVLLRLYLGWIYIHDRLRSEKIFYEESGWYDGQIWTKTPAVLTRDRLIVSYQIEPILTRLKKTALVLGLIVFTSGILWLLFTR
;
A
#
# COMPACT_ATOMS: atom_id res chain seq x y z
N MET A 1 -12.25 31.59 -21.71
CA MET A 1 -12.21 30.79 -22.96
C MET A 1 -11.93 29.36 -22.53
N LYS A 2 -12.98 28.53 -22.36
CA LYS A 2 -12.81 27.12 -22.01
C LYS A 2 -12.12 26.47 -23.21
N SER A 3 -10.84 26.16 -23.06
CA SER A 3 -10.16 25.18 -23.92
C SER A 3 -11.11 24.01 -24.11
N SER A 4 -11.23 23.48 -25.32
CA SER A 4 -11.95 22.25 -25.65
C SER A 4 -11.31 21.07 -24.92
N VAL A 5 -11.44 21.05 -23.59
CA VAL A 5 -11.15 19.90 -22.75
C VAL A 5 -12.09 18.83 -23.26
N GLU A 6 -11.49 17.84 -23.92
CA GLU A 6 -12.18 16.77 -24.62
C GLU A 6 -13.29 16.19 -23.75
N PHE A 7 -14.50 16.15 -24.31
CA PHE A 7 -15.67 15.62 -23.64
C PHE A 7 -15.38 14.18 -23.16
N CYS A 8 -15.39 13.98 -21.84
CA CYS A 8 -15.23 12.68 -21.21
C CYS A 8 -16.63 12.21 -20.78
N PRO A 9 -17.16 11.11 -21.38
CA PRO A 9 -18.49 10.60 -21.03
C PRO A 9 -18.49 9.84 -19.70
N VAL A 10 -17.30 9.49 -19.17
CA VAL A 10 -17.15 8.76 -17.91
C VAL A 10 -17.59 9.63 -16.73
N PRO A 11 -18.51 9.15 -15.87
CA PRO A 11 -18.91 9.84 -14.64
C PRO A 11 -17.71 10.21 -13.77
N GLU A 12 -17.77 11.35 -13.08
CA GLU A 12 -16.62 11.91 -12.37
C GLU A 12 -16.03 10.94 -11.35
N GLU A 13 -16.85 10.20 -10.61
CA GLU A 13 -16.39 9.22 -9.61
C GLU A 13 -15.70 7.99 -10.21
N GLN A 14 -15.92 7.71 -11.50
CA GLN A 14 -15.31 6.58 -12.22
C GLN A 14 -14.04 6.99 -12.99
N GLN A 15 -13.70 8.28 -13.00
CA GLN A 15 -12.50 8.76 -13.68
C GLN A 15 -11.24 8.43 -12.85
N PRO A 16 -10.23 7.77 -13.46
CA PRO A 16 -8.99 7.37 -12.76
C PRO A 16 -8.25 8.50 -12.03
N VAL A 17 -8.35 9.73 -12.53
CA VAL A 17 -7.72 10.89 -11.89
C VAL A 17 -8.42 11.30 -10.60
N ASN A 18 -9.75 11.17 -10.53
CA ASN A 18 -10.52 11.52 -9.35
C ASN A 18 -10.35 10.45 -8.28
N GLU A 19 -10.37 9.17 -8.63
CA GLU A 19 -10.03 8.09 -7.70
C GLU A 19 -8.61 8.20 -7.15
N TYR A 20 -7.66 8.65 -7.99
CA TYR A 20 -6.31 8.93 -7.52
C TYR A 20 -6.29 10.01 -6.43
N GLU A 21 -6.99 11.12 -6.63
CA GLU A 21 -7.08 12.18 -5.63
C GLU A 21 -7.82 11.70 -4.37
N GLU A 22 -8.92 10.95 -4.51
CA GLU A 22 -9.62 10.34 -3.38
C GLU A 22 -8.73 9.38 -2.58
N LEU A 23 -8.00 8.50 -3.26
CA LEU A 23 -7.06 7.58 -2.63
C LEU A 23 -5.96 8.36 -1.90
N LYS A 24 -5.41 9.39 -2.53
CA LYS A 24 -4.36 10.24 -1.98
C LYS A 24 -4.81 11.01 -0.74
N GLU A 25 -6.05 11.46 -0.69
CA GLU A 25 -6.62 12.17 0.47
C GLU A 25 -7.11 11.23 1.58
N SER A 26 -7.34 9.96 1.27
CA SER A 26 -7.80 8.99 2.24
C SER A 26 -6.81 8.84 3.42
N TRP A 27 -7.37 8.71 4.64
CA TRP A 27 -6.58 8.71 5.88
C TRP A 27 -5.48 7.64 5.91
N PHE A 28 -5.73 6.49 5.27
CA PHE A 28 -4.86 5.32 5.27
C PHE A 28 -3.87 5.36 4.11
N PHE A 29 -4.34 5.53 2.87
CA PHE A 29 -3.45 5.44 1.70
C PHE A 29 -2.53 6.65 1.56
N ARG A 30 -2.90 7.81 2.13
CA ARG A 30 -2.04 8.99 2.24
C ARG A 30 -0.72 8.71 2.95
N TRP A 31 -0.60 7.65 3.76
CA TRP A 31 0.67 7.32 4.42
C TRP A 31 1.80 7.14 3.42
N ALA A 32 1.49 6.59 2.24
CA ALA A 32 2.48 6.33 1.21
C ALA A 32 2.97 7.61 0.50
N THR A 33 2.19 8.70 0.54
CA THR A 33 2.53 10.01 -0.04
C THR A 33 3.32 10.92 0.91
N LEU A 34 3.43 10.56 2.19
CA LEU A 34 4.19 11.31 3.18
C LEU A 34 5.67 11.44 2.82
N ASP A 35 6.33 12.43 3.41
CA ASP A 35 7.79 12.50 3.38
C ASP A 35 8.41 11.29 4.10
N ARG A 36 9.70 11.04 3.84
CA ARG A 36 10.40 9.86 4.37
C ARG A 36 10.33 9.77 5.89
N THR A 37 10.43 10.90 6.61
CA THR A 37 10.46 10.87 8.08
C THR A 37 9.08 10.60 8.66
N ALA A 38 8.03 11.22 8.13
CA ALA A 38 6.67 10.97 8.56
C ALA A 38 6.21 9.55 8.20
N TYR A 39 6.57 9.04 7.02
CA TYR A 39 6.33 7.65 6.62
C TYR A 39 6.96 6.66 7.61
N LEU A 40 8.25 6.83 7.95
CA LEU A 40 8.93 5.96 8.91
C LEU A 40 8.32 6.05 10.31
N LYS A 41 7.91 7.25 10.76
CA LYS A 41 7.19 7.43 12.03
C LYS A 41 5.87 6.64 12.05
N LYS A 42 5.10 6.66 10.95
CA LYS A 42 3.86 5.87 10.83
C LYS A 42 4.13 4.36 10.93
N LEU A 43 5.16 3.87 10.25
CA LEU A 43 5.55 2.46 10.34
C LEU A 43 6.02 2.07 11.74
N ALA A 44 6.84 2.90 12.40
CA ALA A 44 7.30 2.65 13.76
C ALA A 44 6.13 2.64 14.75
N TRP A 45 5.18 3.56 14.60
CA TRP A 45 3.96 3.59 15.41
C TRP A 45 3.11 2.33 15.21
N LEU A 46 2.88 1.93 13.96
CA LEU A 46 2.17 0.70 13.62
C LEU A 46 2.87 -0.53 14.21
N TRP A 47 4.19 -0.60 14.11
CA TRP A 47 5.01 -1.67 14.67
C TRP A 47 4.86 -1.73 16.20
N LEU A 48 4.90 -0.59 16.88
CA LEU A 48 4.71 -0.50 18.33
C LEU A 48 3.31 -0.95 18.76
N TRP A 49 2.26 -0.50 18.07
CA TRP A 49 0.89 -0.93 18.38
C TRP A 49 0.65 -2.40 18.07
N SER A 50 1.31 -2.93 17.05
CA SER A 50 1.24 -4.36 16.74
C SER A 50 1.82 -5.22 17.88
N TRP A 51 2.81 -4.72 18.62
CA TRP A 51 3.32 -5.41 19.82
C TRP A 51 2.28 -5.53 20.93
N ALA A 52 1.34 -4.58 21.07
CA ALA A 52 0.28 -4.69 22.06
C ALA A 52 -0.64 -5.89 21.79
N LEU A 53 -0.78 -6.29 20.52
CA LEU A 53 -1.55 -7.47 20.10
C LEU A 53 -0.70 -8.75 20.11
N VAL A 54 0.47 -8.70 19.47
CA VAL A 54 1.32 -9.89 19.25
C VAL A 54 2.10 -10.28 20.49
N GLY A 55 2.49 -9.30 21.32
CA GLY A 55 3.28 -9.51 22.53
C GLY A 55 2.63 -10.48 23.53
N PRO A 56 1.35 -10.31 23.91
CA PRO A 56 0.66 -11.26 24.77
C PRO A 56 0.59 -12.68 24.18
N ILE A 57 0.37 -12.80 22.86
CA ILE A 57 0.32 -14.08 22.16
C ILE A 57 1.70 -14.76 22.24
N ALA A 58 2.76 -14.03 21.92
CA ALA A 58 4.13 -14.53 22.02
C ALA A 58 4.51 -14.91 23.45
N ALA A 59 4.10 -14.12 24.46
CA ALA A 59 4.38 -14.38 25.88
C ALA A 59 3.65 -15.63 26.39
N ALA A 60 2.45 -15.89 25.88
CA ALA A 60 1.69 -17.11 26.20
C ALA A 60 2.38 -18.36 25.64
N SER A 61 2.97 -18.27 24.44
CA SER A 61 3.75 -19.37 23.85
C SER A 61 5.13 -19.53 24.49
N PHE A 62 5.80 -18.44 24.80
CA PHE A 62 7.17 -18.40 25.31
C PHE A 62 7.25 -17.48 26.53
N PRO A 63 7.15 -18.03 27.76
CA PRO A 63 7.23 -17.22 28.97
C PRO A 63 8.56 -16.48 29.06
N LEU A 64 8.51 -15.15 29.23
CA LEU A 64 9.69 -14.26 29.19
C LEU A 64 10.82 -14.70 30.12
N ARG A 65 10.48 -15.26 31.29
CA ARG A 65 11.46 -15.69 32.31
C ARG A 65 12.24 -16.96 31.92
N LYS A 66 11.66 -17.80 31.05
CA LYS A 66 12.24 -19.11 30.68
C LYS A 66 12.80 -19.10 29.26
N ALA A 67 12.17 -18.37 28.35
CA ALA A 67 12.43 -18.43 26.93
C ALA A 67 12.44 -17.01 26.32
N PHE A 68 13.32 -16.15 26.81
CA PHE A 68 13.42 -14.75 26.36
C PHE A 68 13.70 -14.62 24.86
N TRP A 69 14.67 -15.37 24.33
CA TRP A 69 15.04 -15.31 22.90
C TRP A 69 13.90 -15.82 22.00
N PRO A 70 13.29 -16.99 22.25
CA PRO A 70 12.09 -17.41 21.53
C PRO A 70 10.94 -16.38 21.62
N PHE A 71 10.67 -15.82 22.79
CA PHE A 71 9.66 -14.76 22.94
C PHE A 71 9.94 -13.58 22.01
N LEU A 72 11.17 -13.08 22.01
CA LEU A 72 11.56 -11.93 21.21
C LEU A 72 11.44 -12.21 19.71
N PHE A 73 12.00 -13.31 19.21
CA PHE A 73 11.99 -13.63 17.78
C PHE A 73 10.59 -13.96 17.25
N SER A 74 9.78 -14.69 18.01
CA SER A 74 8.38 -14.95 17.63
C SER A 74 7.54 -13.68 17.62
N GLY A 75 7.76 -12.78 18.60
CA GLY A 75 7.10 -11.47 18.63
C GLY A 75 7.51 -10.58 17.47
N VAL A 76 8.81 -10.47 17.16
CA VAL A 76 9.31 -9.73 15.98
C VAL A 76 8.72 -10.29 14.70
N PHE A 77 8.65 -11.62 14.55
CA PHE A 77 8.03 -12.26 13.40
C PHE A 77 6.55 -11.88 13.26
N GLY A 78 5.76 -12.04 14.33
CA GLY A 78 4.33 -11.74 14.30
C GLY A 78 4.03 -10.27 14.05
N VAL A 79 4.79 -9.36 14.67
CA VAL A 79 4.65 -7.91 14.43
C VAL A 79 5.02 -7.54 13.01
N THR A 80 6.11 -8.11 12.48
CA THR A 80 6.54 -7.85 11.10
C THR A 80 5.50 -8.34 10.09
N LEU A 81 4.85 -9.47 10.36
CA LEU A 81 3.74 -9.98 9.56
C LEU A 81 2.54 -9.01 9.57
N ALA A 82 2.16 -8.49 10.75
CA ALA A 82 1.06 -7.52 10.87
C ALA A 82 1.35 -6.23 10.08
N VAL A 83 2.56 -5.68 10.19
CA VAL A 83 3.00 -4.52 9.40
C VAL A 83 3.03 -4.86 7.90
N GLY A 84 3.46 -6.07 7.55
CA GLY A 84 3.47 -6.58 6.17
C GLY A 84 2.10 -6.60 5.52
N LEU A 85 1.05 -7.01 6.24
CA LEU A 85 -0.34 -6.99 5.74
C LEU A 85 -0.83 -5.56 5.46
N VAL A 86 -0.48 -4.61 6.33
CA VAL A 86 -0.79 -3.19 6.11
C VAL A 86 -0.09 -2.64 4.87
N LEU A 87 1.21 -2.95 4.71
CA LEU A 87 1.96 -2.57 3.51
C LEU A 87 1.41 -3.22 2.24
N LEU A 88 0.99 -4.48 2.30
CA LEU A 88 0.36 -5.18 1.18
C LEU A 88 -0.94 -4.46 0.78
N ARG A 89 -1.80 -4.08 1.75
CA ARG A 89 -3.03 -3.34 1.44
C ARG A 89 -2.74 -1.99 0.81
N LEU A 90 -1.75 -1.24 1.32
CA LEU A 90 -1.30 0.01 0.71
C LEU A 90 -0.83 -0.22 -0.74
N TYR A 91 0.02 -1.21 -0.95
CA TYR A 91 0.54 -1.55 -2.28
C TYR A 91 -0.58 -1.88 -3.26
N LEU A 92 -1.55 -2.71 -2.86
CA LEU A 92 -2.69 -3.10 -3.69
C LEU A 92 -3.57 -1.90 -4.09
N GLY A 93 -3.79 -0.92 -3.19
CA GLY A 93 -4.53 0.29 -3.56
C GLY A 93 -3.78 1.16 -4.57
N TRP A 94 -2.48 1.35 -4.36
CA TRP A 94 -1.67 2.17 -5.26
C TRP A 94 -1.42 1.52 -6.62
N ILE A 95 -1.22 0.20 -6.69
CA ILE A 95 -1.03 -0.49 -7.98
C ILE A 95 -2.32 -0.51 -8.79
N TYR A 96 -3.47 -0.61 -8.12
CA TYR A 96 -4.77 -0.50 -8.79
C TYR A 96 -4.94 0.83 -9.52
N ILE A 97 -4.69 1.95 -8.83
CA ILE A 97 -4.79 3.29 -9.43
C ILE A 97 -3.72 3.51 -10.51
N HIS A 98 -2.51 2.99 -10.29
CA HIS A 98 -1.46 2.98 -11.31
C HIS A 98 -1.97 2.35 -12.62
N ASP A 99 -2.59 1.18 -12.53
CA ASP A 99 -3.08 0.45 -13.70
C ASP A 99 -4.27 1.16 -14.36
N ARG A 100 -5.19 1.74 -13.57
CA ARG A 100 -6.32 2.55 -14.06
C ARG A 100 -5.86 3.78 -14.84
N LEU A 101 -4.86 4.50 -14.34
CA LEU A 101 -4.29 5.68 -14.99
C LEU A 101 -3.52 5.31 -16.26
N ARG A 102 -2.77 4.21 -16.23
CA ARG A 102 -1.97 3.78 -17.39
C ARG A 102 -2.81 3.17 -18.51
N SER A 103 -3.96 2.58 -18.19
CA SER A 103 -4.86 1.97 -19.17
C SER A 103 -5.36 2.99 -20.19
N GLU A 104 -5.37 2.60 -21.46
CA GLU A 104 -5.92 3.40 -22.56
C GLU A 104 -7.44 3.33 -22.62
N LYS A 105 -8.02 2.24 -22.10
CA LYS A 105 -9.46 1.99 -22.08
C LYS A 105 -9.97 1.99 -20.65
N ILE A 106 -11.10 2.65 -20.44
CA ILE A 106 -11.82 2.69 -19.16
C ILE A 106 -13.17 2.05 -19.39
N PHE A 107 -13.51 1.07 -18.55
CA PHE A 107 -14.88 0.58 -18.44
C PHE A 107 -15.63 1.46 -17.45
N TYR A 108 -16.83 1.90 -17.81
CA TYR A 108 -17.66 2.77 -16.98
C TYR A 108 -19.15 2.48 -17.18
N GLU A 109 -19.96 2.88 -16.21
CA GLU A 109 -21.42 2.71 -16.22
C GLU A 109 -22.07 4.10 -16.12
N GLU A 110 -22.97 4.48 -17.05
CA GLU A 110 -23.62 5.81 -17.07
C GLU A 110 -24.90 5.85 -16.23
N SER A 111 -25.64 4.75 -16.19
CA SER A 111 -26.88 4.59 -15.42
C SER A 111 -26.84 3.28 -14.61
N GLY A 112 -27.99 2.75 -14.18
CA GLY A 112 -28.02 1.50 -13.42
C GLY A 112 -28.34 0.30 -14.31
N TRP A 113 -27.91 -0.90 -13.89
CA TRP A 113 -28.21 -2.22 -14.46
C TRP A 113 -28.10 -2.32 -15.99
N TYR A 114 -26.89 -2.70 -16.44
CA TYR A 114 -26.53 -3.26 -17.75
C TYR A 114 -26.25 -2.27 -18.91
N ASP A 115 -25.74 -1.08 -18.64
CA ASP A 115 -25.29 -0.13 -19.68
C ASP A 115 -23.78 0.14 -19.65
N GLY A 116 -23.00 -0.83 -19.16
CA GLY A 116 -21.54 -0.74 -19.13
C GLY A 116 -20.94 -0.45 -20.51
N GLN A 117 -20.18 0.64 -20.61
CA GLN A 117 -19.53 1.12 -21.82
C GLN A 117 -18.01 1.12 -21.65
N ILE A 118 -17.29 1.11 -22.78
CA ILE A 118 -15.84 1.25 -22.80
C ILE A 118 -15.50 2.54 -23.52
N TRP A 119 -14.84 3.46 -22.80
CA TRP A 119 -14.31 4.68 -23.37
C TRP A 119 -12.80 4.56 -23.59
N THR A 120 -12.31 5.03 -24.74
CA THR A 120 -10.88 5.11 -25.03
C THR A 120 -10.39 6.51 -24.73
N LYS A 121 -9.37 6.63 -23.87
CA LYS A 121 -8.77 7.90 -23.49
C LYS A 121 -8.21 8.61 -24.72
N THR A 122 -8.44 9.91 -24.76
CA THR A 122 -7.80 10.77 -25.74
C THR A 122 -6.30 10.87 -25.49
N PRO A 123 -5.49 11.22 -26.51
CA PRO A 123 -4.04 11.35 -26.34
C PRO A 123 -3.64 12.35 -25.23
N ALA A 124 -4.40 13.44 -25.05
CA ALA A 124 -4.11 14.43 -24.03
C ALA A 124 -4.37 13.90 -22.60
N VAL A 125 -5.51 13.23 -22.38
CA VAL A 125 -5.85 12.61 -21.08
C VAL A 125 -4.84 11.51 -20.74
N LEU A 126 -4.52 10.65 -21.70
CA LEU A 126 -3.57 9.56 -21.50
C LEU A 126 -2.16 10.07 -21.19
N THR A 127 -1.73 11.14 -21.86
CA THR A 127 -0.43 11.78 -21.57
C THR A 127 -0.39 12.33 -20.14
N ARG A 128 -1.44 13.06 -19.72
CA ARG A 128 -1.56 13.56 -18.35
C ARG A 128 -1.49 12.43 -17.32
N ASP A 129 -2.28 11.37 -17.52
CA ASP A 129 -2.35 10.25 -16.59
C ASP A 129 -1.00 9.52 -16.49
N ARG A 130 -0.28 9.34 -17.60
CA ARG A 130 1.07 8.75 -17.62
C ARG A 130 2.08 9.62 -16.87
N LEU A 131 1.99 10.94 -16.95
CA LEU A 131 2.83 11.84 -16.16
C LEU A 131 2.55 11.69 -14.66
N ILE A 132 1.28 11.59 -14.24
CA ILE A 132 0.94 11.32 -12.83
C ILE A 132 1.55 9.98 -12.38
N VAL A 133 1.41 8.94 -13.20
CA VAL A 133 1.97 7.62 -12.90
C VAL A 133 3.49 7.70 -12.68
N SER A 134 4.24 8.25 -13.63
CA SER A 134 5.71 8.28 -13.57
C SER A 134 6.24 9.17 -12.46
N TYR A 135 5.65 10.35 -12.23
CA TYR A 135 6.20 11.32 -11.29
C TYR A 135 5.65 11.20 -9.87
N GLN A 136 4.43 10.68 -9.69
CA GLN A 136 3.78 10.60 -8.38
C GLN A 136 3.70 9.16 -7.88
N ILE A 137 3.20 8.22 -8.68
CA ILE A 137 2.82 6.88 -8.21
C ILE A 137 4.00 5.89 -8.22
N GLU A 138 4.82 5.90 -9.27
CA GLU A 138 5.99 5.00 -9.35
C GLU A 138 6.98 5.17 -8.18
N PRO A 139 7.29 6.39 -7.70
CA PRO A 139 8.10 6.59 -6.48
C PRO A 139 7.45 5.97 -5.24
N ILE A 140 6.12 6.08 -5.10
CA ILE A 140 5.36 5.50 -3.99
C ILE A 140 5.48 3.97 -4.03
N LEU A 141 5.17 3.34 -5.17
CA LEU A 141 5.26 1.89 -5.35
C LEU A 141 6.68 1.38 -5.09
N THR A 142 7.70 2.10 -5.57
CA THR A 142 9.11 1.76 -5.34
C THR A 142 9.46 1.80 -3.86
N ARG A 143 8.98 2.80 -3.11
CA ARG A 143 9.18 2.91 -1.67
C ARG A 143 8.51 1.75 -0.92
N LEU A 144 7.28 1.41 -1.29
CA LEU A 144 6.55 0.29 -0.68
C LEU A 144 7.27 -1.05 -0.93
N LYS A 145 7.74 -1.30 -2.15
CA LYS A 145 8.55 -2.49 -2.50
C LYS A 145 9.84 -2.56 -1.68
N LYS A 146 10.57 -1.45 -1.56
CA LYS A 146 11.78 -1.37 -0.72
C LYS A 146 11.48 -1.66 0.74
N THR A 147 10.37 -1.15 1.27
CA THR A 147 9.95 -1.40 2.65
C THR A 147 9.61 -2.88 2.85
N ALA A 148 8.87 -3.49 1.92
CA ALA A 148 8.55 -4.91 1.95
C ALA A 148 9.82 -5.78 1.92
N LEU A 149 10.82 -5.42 1.12
CA LEU A 149 12.11 -6.10 1.10
C LEU A 149 12.82 -6.03 2.46
N VAL A 150 12.84 -4.86 3.09
CA VAL A 150 13.43 -4.70 4.43
C VAL A 150 12.70 -5.56 5.47
N LEU A 151 11.36 -5.60 5.44
CA LEU A 151 10.60 -6.48 6.33
C LEU A 151 10.89 -7.96 6.06
N GLY A 152 11.03 -8.36 4.80
CA GLY A 152 11.43 -9.71 4.42
C GLY A 152 12.80 -10.09 5.00
N LEU A 153 13.77 -9.18 4.96
CA LEU A 153 15.09 -9.38 5.58
C LEU A 153 15.00 -9.50 7.11
N ILE A 154 14.15 -8.71 7.77
CA ILE A 154 13.92 -8.80 9.22
C ILE A 154 13.35 -10.17 9.58
N VAL A 155 12.33 -10.63 8.85
CA VAL A 155 11.74 -11.97 9.07
C VAL A 155 12.77 -13.07 8.84
N PHE A 156 13.53 -12.98 7.75
CA PHE A 156 14.54 -13.97 7.40
C PHE A 156 15.64 -14.07 8.47
N THR A 157 16.19 -12.94 8.89
CA THR A 157 17.21 -12.88 9.94
C THR A 157 16.66 -13.35 11.29
N SER A 158 15.44 -12.96 11.66
CA SER A 158 14.78 -13.46 12.88
C SER A 158 14.57 -14.98 12.84
N GLY A 159 14.25 -15.55 11.68
CA GLY A 159 14.10 -17.00 11.49
C GLY A 159 15.43 -17.75 11.62
N ILE A 160 16.52 -17.19 11.09
CA ILE A 160 17.87 -17.77 11.29
C ILE A 160 18.26 -17.73 12.76
N LEU A 161 18.08 -16.58 13.42
CA LEU A 161 18.41 -16.44 14.84
C LEU A 161 17.57 -17.39 15.70
N TRP A 162 16.28 -17.56 15.39
CA TRP A 162 15.46 -18.58 16.03
C TRP A 162 16.13 -19.96 15.99
N LEU A 163 16.49 -20.43 14.79
CA LEU A 163 17.11 -21.75 14.61
C LEU A 163 18.44 -21.92 15.36
N LEU A 164 19.20 -20.84 15.53
CA LEU A 164 20.48 -20.84 16.25
C LEU A 164 20.29 -20.85 17.78
N PHE A 165 19.27 -20.16 18.29
CA PHE A 165 19.03 -20.00 19.74
C PHE A 165 18.07 -21.04 20.33
N THR A 166 17.34 -21.80 19.50
CA THR A 166 16.50 -22.92 19.95
C THR A 166 17.09 -24.30 19.70
N ARG A 167 18.26 -24.38 19.06
CA ARG A 167 19.11 -25.58 19.06
C ARG A 167 19.96 -25.60 20.32
#